data_AF-A0ABD1U730-F1
#
_entry.id   AF-A0ABD1U730-F1
#
_cell.length_a   1.000
_cell.length_b   1.000
_cell.length_c   1.000
_cell.angle_alpha   90.00
_cell.angle_beta   90.00
_cell.angle_gamma   90.00
#
_symmetry.space_group_name_H-M   'P 1'
#
loop_
_entity.id
_entity.type
_entity.pdbx_description
1 polymer ?
#
loop_
_entity_poly.entity_id
_entity_poly.type
_entity_poly.pdbx_seq_one_letter_code
_entity_poly.pdbx_strand_id
1 'polypeptide(L)'
;MDNGFVNLTLLSPSGMIVGIQYKEIKNILEYRFKESRRRFHYMVISDDRQRMMPIDHDRITGRALEYKEAILLTNPHSPTFKHEVDDKYQYSCNNKDNLVHGWISTNPRIGFWIITPSYEFRAGGPIKPDLTSHVGPTSLAPYDFPLSKDFSHANRRGVISGRVLVFDKYNNKELMPAKSAYVGLAAPGNLGSWQEETKGYQFWTQTDEMGYFTIRNVRASTYNLNA
;
A
#
# COMPACT_ATOMS: atom_id res chain seq x y z
N MET A 1 -6.90 -16.77 -17.73
CA MET A 1 -6.24 -15.81 -18.62
C MET A 1 -4.77 -16.17 -18.63
N ASP A 2 -4.18 -16.40 -19.80
CA ASP A 2 -2.79 -16.86 -19.93
C ASP A 2 -2.06 -15.94 -20.90
N ASN A 3 -0.88 -15.46 -20.50
CA ASN A 3 -0.01 -14.62 -21.32
C ASN A 3 1.27 -15.33 -21.79
N GLY A 4 1.35 -16.66 -21.64
CA GLY A 4 2.53 -17.46 -21.97
C GLY A 4 3.61 -17.48 -20.88
N PHE A 5 3.46 -16.68 -19.82
CA PHE A 5 4.38 -16.63 -18.67
C PHE A 5 3.69 -16.95 -17.35
N VAL A 6 2.48 -16.42 -17.15
CA VAL A 6 1.64 -16.58 -15.95
C VAL A 6 0.22 -16.90 -16.40
N ASN A 7 -0.41 -17.85 -15.71
CA ASN A 7 -1.83 -18.16 -15.89
C ASN A 7 -2.63 -17.69 -14.67
N LEU A 8 -3.67 -16.90 -14.91
CA LEU A 8 -4.57 -16.33 -13.91
C LEU A 8 -5.95 -17.00 -13.97
N THR A 9 -6.46 -17.41 -12.82
CA THR A 9 -7.84 -17.89 -12.64
C THR A 9 -8.66 -16.79 -11.98
N LEU A 10 -9.77 -16.41 -12.61
CA LEU A 10 -10.69 -15.38 -12.13
C LEU A 10 -12.03 -16.01 -11.78
N LEU A 11 -12.67 -15.53 -10.72
CA LEU A 11 -14.08 -15.84 -10.46
C LEU A 11 -14.98 -15.08 -11.43
N SER A 12 -16.02 -15.75 -11.92
CA SER A 12 -17.11 -15.12 -12.65
C SER A 12 -18.34 -15.02 -11.74
N PRO A 13 -19.02 -13.86 -11.65
CA PRO A 13 -18.79 -12.63 -12.41
C PRO A 13 -17.83 -11.63 -11.74
N SER A 14 -17.31 -11.93 -10.54
CA SER A 14 -16.64 -10.94 -9.69
C SER A 14 -15.25 -10.50 -10.15
N GLY A 15 -14.64 -11.16 -11.14
CA GLY A 15 -13.30 -10.84 -11.63
C GLY A 15 -12.17 -11.05 -10.61
N MET A 16 -12.48 -11.57 -9.41
CA MET A 16 -11.50 -11.78 -8.35
C MET A 16 -10.45 -12.81 -8.77
N ILE A 17 -9.17 -12.47 -8.63
CA ILE A 17 -8.08 -13.43 -8.83
C ILE A 17 -8.11 -14.46 -7.71
N VAL A 18 -8.36 -15.71 -8.08
CA VAL A 18 -8.35 -16.87 -7.16
C VAL A 18 -7.25 -17.86 -7.49
N GLY A 19 -6.52 -17.64 -8.58
CA GLY A 19 -5.41 -18.48 -9.00
C GLY A 19 -4.34 -17.67 -9.69
N ILE A 20 -3.09 -17.81 -9.26
CA ILE A 20 -1.92 -17.38 -10.02
C ILE A 20 -0.99 -18.57 -10.19
N GLN A 21 -0.85 -19.08 -11.41
CA GLN A 21 0.09 -20.15 -11.73
C GLN A 21 1.30 -19.58 -12.46
N TYR A 22 2.49 -19.96 -12.01
CA TYR A 22 3.75 -19.66 -12.66
C TYR A 22 4.57 -20.95 -12.79
N LYS A 23 4.86 -21.34 -14.03
CA LYS A 23 5.49 -22.63 -14.35
C LYS A 23 4.70 -23.78 -13.68
N GLU A 24 5.41 -24.66 -12.97
CA GLU A 24 4.86 -25.79 -12.20
C GLU A 24 4.18 -25.39 -10.89
N ILE A 25 4.32 -24.13 -10.46
CA ILE A 25 3.79 -23.66 -9.17
C ILE A 25 2.34 -23.26 -9.37
N LYS A 26 1.45 -24.13 -8.90
CA LYS A 26 0.01 -23.86 -8.88
C LYS A 26 -0.31 -22.92 -7.72
N ASN A 27 -1.01 -21.85 -8.04
CA ASN A 27 -1.64 -20.91 -7.10
C ASN A 27 -0.70 -20.30 -6.04
N ILE A 28 0.22 -19.45 -6.52
CA ILE A 28 1.27 -18.74 -5.77
C ILE A 28 0.71 -17.97 -4.54
N LEU A 29 -0.51 -17.44 -4.63
CA LEU A 29 -1.12 -16.60 -3.59
C LEU A 29 -2.21 -17.31 -2.77
N GLU A 30 -2.40 -18.61 -2.94
CA GLU A 30 -3.46 -19.29 -2.19
C GLU A 30 -3.09 -19.44 -0.72
N TYR A 31 -3.65 -18.54 0.08
CA TYR A 31 -3.49 -18.56 1.52
C TYR A 31 -4.07 -19.84 2.14
N ARG A 32 -4.96 -20.61 1.47
CA ARG A 32 -5.43 -21.90 2.01
C ARG A 32 -4.45 -23.04 1.76
N PHE A 33 -3.54 -22.92 0.78
CA PHE A 33 -2.52 -23.94 0.52
C PHE A 33 -1.31 -23.70 1.43
N LYS A 34 -1.07 -24.67 2.32
CA LYS A 34 0.08 -24.69 3.24
C LYS A 34 1.42 -24.52 2.53
N GLU A 35 1.51 -24.95 1.27
CA GLU A 35 2.75 -24.91 0.50
C GLU A 35 3.08 -23.51 -0.04
N SER A 36 2.08 -22.71 -0.41
CA SER A 36 2.26 -21.31 -0.78
C SER A 36 2.68 -20.46 0.44
N ARG A 37 2.08 -20.73 1.62
CA ARG A 37 2.51 -20.13 2.91
C ARG A 37 3.97 -20.45 3.27
N ARG A 38 4.48 -21.61 2.85
CA ARG A 38 5.83 -22.10 3.13
C ARG A 38 6.87 -21.72 2.07
N ARG A 39 6.52 -20.96 1.03
CA ARG A 39 7.51 -20.58 0.00
C ARG A 39 8.06 -19.20 0.23
N PHE A 40 7.23 -18.26 0.64
CA PHE A 40 7.56 -16.84 0.72
C PHE A 40 7.90 -16.44 2.16
N HIS A 41 9.17 -16.56 2.51
CA HIS A 41 9.66 -16.28 3.86
C HIS A 41 10.42 -14.96 3.97
N TYR A 42 10.79 -14.32 2.87
CA TYR A 42 11.48 -13.04 2.92
C TYR A 42 10.55 -11.95 2.42
N MET A 43 10.31 -10.92 3.24
CA MET A 43 9.42 -9.82 2.91
C MET A 43 10.24 -8.55 2.68
N VAL A 44 9.86 -7.77 1.67
CA VAL A 44 10.44 -6.47 1.37
C VAL A 44 9.31 -5.44 1.36
N ILE A 45 9.41 -4.46 2.27
CA ILE A 45 8.45 -3.35 2.41
C ILE A 45 9.05 -2.06 1.85
N SER A 46 10.33 -1.84 2.08
CA SER A 46 11.13 -0.74 1.55
C SER A 46 12.61 -1.16 1.53
N ASP A 47 13.46 -0.33 0.92
CA ASP A 47 14.92 -0.59 0.81
C ASP A 47 15.57 -0.86 2.17
N ASP A 48 15.10 -0.17 3.21
CA ASP A 48 15.57 -0.26 4.59
C ASP A 48 14.76 -1.23 5.46
N ARG A 49 13.61 -1.74 4.98
CA ARG A 49 12.73 -2.64 5.75
C ARG A 49 12.45 -3.90 4.98
N GLN A 50 13.32 -4.87 5.19
CA GLN A 50 13.23 -6.20 4.61
C GLN A 50 13.83 -7.24 5.57
N ARG A 51 13.16 -8.39 5.70
CA ARG A 51 13.63 -9.46 6.61
C ARG A 51 13.05 -10.82 6.27
N MET A 52 13.67 -11.85 6.85
CA MET A 52 13.03 -13.14 7.01
C MET A 52 11.85 -13.03 7.99
N MET A 53 10.76 -13.70 7.67
CA MET A 53 9.50 -13.68 8.40
C MET A 53 9.34 -14.94 9.23
N PRO A 54 8.78 -14.86 10.45
CA PRO A 54 8.29 -16.04 11.13
C PRO A 54 7.17 -16.69 10.31
N ILE A 55 7.02 -18.01 10.44
CA ILE A 55 5.91 -18.72 9.78
C ILE A 55 4.64 -18.61 10.63
N ASP A 56 3.48 -18.83 10.01
CA ASP A 56 2.19 -18.78 10.71
C ASP A 56 2.14 -19.67 11.96
N HIS A 57 2.82 -20.83 11.92
CA HIS A 57 2.90 -21.74 13.06
C HIS A 57 3.60 -21.09 14.27
N ASP A 58 4.67 -20.33 14.03
CA ASP A 58 5.43 -19.65 15.08
C ASP A 58 4.54 -18.66 15.84
N ARG A 59 3.66 -17.96 15.11
CA ARG A 59 2.65 -17.07 15.71
C ARG A 59 1.58 -17.82 16.48
N ILE A 60 1.07 -18.94 15.95
CA ILE A 60 0.02 -19.75 16.60
C ILE A 60 0.51 -20.35 17.93
N THR A 61 1.77 -20.78 17.99
CA THR A 61 2.37 -21.35 19.21
C THR A 61 3.00 -20.29 20.12
N GLY A 62 3.06 -19.04 19.66
CA GLY A 62 3.60 -17.92 20.42
C GLY A 62 2.67 -17.48 21.55
N ARG A 63 3.17 -16.56 22.38
CA ARG A 63 2.40 -15.98 23.48
C ARG A 63 1.89 -14.60 23.06
N ALA A 64 0.57 -14.45 22.97
CA ALA A 64 -0.04 -13.14 22.80
C ALA A 64 0.32 -12.22 23.99
N LEU A 65 0.66 -10.97 23.67
CA LEU A 65 0.91 -9.93 24.67
C LEU A 65 -0.39 -9.15 24.95
N GLU A 66 -0.28 -7.97 25.57
CA GLU A 66 -1.45 -7.14 25.90
C GLU A 66 -2.25 -6.71 24.66
N TYR A 67 -1.57 -6.53 23.52
CA TYR A 67 -2.21 -6.32 22.22
C TYR A 67 -2.32 -7.65 21.47
N LYS A 68 -3.53 -8.00 21.02
CA LYS A 68 -3.79 -9.27 20.31
C LYS A 68 -3.01 -9.43 19.01
N GLU A 69 -2.58 -8.32 18.41
CA GLU A 69 -1.75 -8.30 17.20
C GLU A 69 -0.27 -8.62 17.49
N ALA A 70 0.19 -8.45 18.73
CA ALA A 70 1.57 -8.61 19.17
C ALA A 70 1.80 -10.00 19.78
N ILE A 71 2.62 -10.81 19.13
CA ILE A 71 2.91 -12.18 19.54
C ILE A 71 4.39 -12.33 19.86
N LEU A 72 4.70 -12.71 21.10
CA LEU A 72 6.06 -13.12 21.49
C LEU A 72 6.35 -14.53 20.99
N LEU A 73 7.40 -14.68 20.20
CA LEU A 73 7.84 -15.95 19.62
C LEU A 73 8.69 -16.73 20.63
N THR A 74 8.08 -17.73 21.26
CA THR A 74 8.70 -18.51 22.35
C THR A 74 9.45 -19.74 21.86
N ASN A 75 8.93 -20.41 20.83
CA ASN A 75 9.52 -21.59 20.21
C ASN A 75 9.37 -21.57 18.68
N PRO A 76 9.94 -20.58 17.98
CA PRO A 76 9.82 -20.46 16.53
C PRO A 76 10.65 -21.52 15.80
N HIS A 77 10.25 -21.81 14.55
CA HIS A 77 10.98 -22.71 13.66
C HIS A 77 12.43 -22.26 13.40
N SER A 78 12.66 -20.95 13.23
CA SER A 78 14.01 -20.40 13.18
C SER A 78 14.42 -19.87 14.54
N PRO A 79 15.52 -20.36 15.15
CA PRO A 79 15.98 -19.88 16.46
C PRO A 79 16.28 -18.38 16.51
N THR A 80 16.57 -17.75 15.37
CA THR A 80 16.82 -16.31 15.26
C THR A 80 15.64 -15.46 15.72
N PHE A 81 14.41 -15.96 15.58
CA PHE A 81 13.21 -15.23 15.98
C PHE A 81 12.84 -15.43 17.46
N LYS A 82 13.57 -16.27 18.20
CA LYS A 82 13.23 -16.57 19.58
C LYS A 82 13.35 -15.29 20.42
N HIS A 83 12.34 -15.02 21.23
CA HIS A 83 12.19 -13.80 22.03
C HIS A 83 11.89 -12.52 21.23
N GLU A 84 11.71 -12.60 19.91
CA GLU A 84 11.17 -11.48 19.13
C GLU A 84 9.66 -11.36 19.31
N VAL A 85 9.15 -10.13 19.16
CA VAL A 85 7.72 -9.85 19.06
C VAL A 85 7.38 -9.61 17.59
N ASP A 86 6.53 -10.47 17.04
CA ASP A 86 5.92 -10.27 15.74
C ASP A 86 4.62 -9.47 15.92
N ASP A 87 4.52 -8.32 15.26
CA ASP A 87 3.34 -7.46 15.32
C ASP A 87 2.86 -7.08 13.92
N LYS A 88 1.56 -7.12 13.70
CA LYS A 88 0.91 -6.79 12.42
C LYS A 88 1.32 -5.40 11.87
N TYR A 89 1.48 -4.41 12.74
CA TYR A 89 1.79 -3.02 12.38
C TYR A 89 3.26 -2.81 12.02
N GLN A 90 4.15 -3.76 12.31
CA GLN A 90 5.54 -3.76 11.80
C GLN A 90 5.61 -3.78 10.27
N TYR A 91 4.49 -4.12 9.61
CA TYR A 91 4.37 -4.20 8.16
C TYR A 91 3.59 -3.02 7.55
N SER A 92 3.33 -1.98 8.32
CA SER A 92 2.71 -0.74 7.81
C SER A 92 3.74 0.22 7.24
N CYS A 93 3.35 1.05 6.28
CA CYS A 93 4.12 2.22 5.86
C CYS A 93 3.17 3.36 5.52
N ASN A 94 3.70 4.58 5.44
CA ASN A 94 2.90 5.72 5.00
C ASN A 94 2.43 5.51 3.56
N ASN A 95 1.23 6.01 3.25
CA ASN A 95 0.68 5.91 1.91
C ASN A 95 1.63 6.43 0.83
N LYS A 96 2.33 7.53 1.09
CA LYS A 96 3.32 8.09 0.17
C LYS A 96 4.49 7.17 -0.19
N ASP A 97 4.81 6.22 0.69
CA ASP A 97 5.96 5.33 0.55
C ASP A 97 5.52 3.96 0.02
N ASN A 98 4.21 3.67 -0.01
CA ASN A 98 3.66 2.37 -0.40
C ASN A 98 3.56 2.20 -1.93
N LEU A 99 4.71 2.18 -2.61
CA LEU A 99 4.80 2.03 -4.06
C LEU A 99 4.93 0.58 -4.49
N VAL A 100 5.92 -0.11 -3.93
CA VAL A 100 6.26 -1.49 -4.27
C VAL A 100 6.61 -2.24 -2.99
N HIS A 101 6.02 -3.41 -2.83
CA HIS A 101 6.31 -4.31 -1.73
C HIS A 101 6.04 -5.74 -2.17
N GLY A 102 6.59 -6.71 -1.46
CA GLY A 102 6.44 -8.09 -1.89
C GLY A 102 7.17 -9.10 -1.05
N TRP A 103 7.26 -10.29 -1.62
CA TRP A 103 7.89 -11.44 -0.99
C TRP A 103 8.84 -12.14 -1.95
N ILE A 104 9.87 -12.74 -1.37
CA ILE A 104 10.84 -13.55 -2.07
C ILE A 104 10.78 -14.98 -1.51
N SER A 105 10.75 -15.94 -2.41
CA SER A 105 11.03 -17.34 -2.13
C SER A 105 12.46 -17.65 -2.57
N THR A 106 13.22 -18.35 -1.72
CA THR A 106 14.57 -18.82 -2.05
C THR A 106 14.55 -20.18 -2.75
N ASN A 107 13.45 -20.93 -2.61
CA ASN A 107 13.27 -22.22 -3.27
C ASN A 107 11.79 -22.46 -3.65
N PRO A 108 11.43 -22.32 -4.93
CA PRO A 108 12.27 -21.85 -6.05
C PRO A 108 12.60 -20.36 -5.90
N ARG A 109 13.66 -19.88 -6.55
CA ARG A 109 14.04 -18.46 -6.55
C ARG A 109 13.04 -17.63 -7.35
N ILE A 110 12.00 -17.17 -6.69
CA ILE A 110 10.92 -16.36 -7.28
C ILE A 110 10.58 -15.19 -6.37
N GLY A 111 10.23 -14.06 -6.97
CA GLY A 111 9.68 -12.90 -6.26
C GLY A 111 8.23 -12.67 -6.66
N PHE A 112 7.42 -12.22 -5.72
CA PHE A 112 6.07 -11.72 -5.97
C PHE A 112 5.99 -10.28 -5.47
N TRP A 113 5.63 -9.35 -6.36
CA TRP A 113 5.62 -7.92 -6.09
C TRP A 113 4.24 -7.34 -6.35
N ILE A 114 3.79 -6.48 -5.44
CA ILE A 114 2.62 -5.63 -5.59
C ILE A 114 3.14 -4.24 -5.95
N ILE A 115 2.68 -3.70 -7.08
CA ILE A 115 2.98 -2.34 -7.52
C ILE A 115 1.69 -1.53 -7.42
N THR A 116 1.74 -0.43 -6.68
CA THR A 116 0.63 0.51 -6.50
C THR A 116 0.92 1.78 -7.31
N PRO A 117 0.42 1.88 -8.56
CA PRO A 117 0.74 3.01 -9.44
C PRO A 117 -0.04 4.29 -9.11
N SER A 118 -1.02 4.22 -8.21
CA SER A 118 -1.86 5.34 -7.83
C SER A 118 -2.36 5.18 -6.40
N TYR A 119 -2.45 6.30 -5.69
CA TYR A 119 -3.01 6.38 -4.34
C TYR A 119 -4.46 6.84 -4.32
N GLU A 120 -5.10 6.95 -5.49
CA GLU A 120 -6.40 7.61 -5.59
C GLU A 120 -7.48 6.96 -4.70
N PHE A 121 -7.38 5.65 -4.47
CA PHE A 121 -8.31 4.87 -3.66
C PHE A 121 -7.96 4.86 -2.17
N ARG A 122 -6.87 5.52 -1.77
CA ARG A 122 -6.41 5.55 -0.37
C ARG A 122 -7.06 6.70 0.38
N ALA A 123 -7.21 6.48 1.67
CA ALA A 123 -7.82 7.40 2.61
C ALA A 123 -6.76 8.04 3.53
N GLY A 124 -7.13 9.14 4.17
CA GLY A 124 -6.34 9.81 5.22
C GLY A 124 -5.00 10.43 4.76
N GLY A 125 -4.82 10.66 3.47
CA GLY A 125 -3.69 11.42 2.97
C GLY A 125 -2.35 10.68 2.91
N PRO A 126 -1.27 11.40 2.58
CA PRO A 126 0.04 10.83 2.26
C PRO A 126 0.76 10.23 3.49
N ILE A 127 0.52 10.79 4.67
CA ILE A 127 1.19 10.41 5.93
C ILE A 127 0.42 9.39 6.75
N LYS A 128 -0.80 9.01 6.35
CA LYS A 128 -1.52 7.95 7.05
C LYS A 128 -0.79 6.62 6.83
N PRO A 129 -0.48 5.87 7.91
CA PRO A 129 0.03 4.52 7.78
C PRO A 129 -1.08 3.60 7.27
N ASP A 130 -0.73 2.75 6.32
CA ASP A 130 -1.56 1.65 5.86
C ASP A 130 -0.76 0.36 5.81
N LEU A 131 -1.46 -0.75 5.92
CA LEU A 131 -0.86 -2.07 5.84
C LEU A 131 -0.32 -2.32 4.42
N THR A 132 0.83 -2.97 4.32
CA THR A 132 1.43 -3.38 3.04
C THR A 132 1.20 -4.87 2.84
N SER A 133 2.24 -5.68 2.98
CA SER A 133 2.23 -7.13 3.07
C SER A 133 1.82 -7.62 4.46
N HIS A 134 1.37 -8.88 4.52
CA HIS A 134 1.17 -9.62 5.76
C HIS A 134 2.06 -10.87 5.78
N VAL A 135 2.18 -11.52 6.94
CA VAL A 135 2.71 -12.89 7.03
C VAL A 135 1.84 -13.80 6.15
N GLY A 136 2.46 -14.45 5.17
CA GLY A 136 1.80 -15.21 4.10
C GLY A 136 1.44 -14.36 2.85
N PRO A 137 1.48 -14.95 1.64
CA PRO A 137 1.31 -14.22 0.38
C PRO A 137 -0.18 -13.93 0.07
N THR A 138 -0.85 -13.14 0.91
CA THR A 138 -2.22 -12.69 0.65
C THR A 138 -2.20 -11.31 0.01
N SER A 139 -2.60 -11.20 -1.26
CA SER A 139 -2.87 -9.92 -1.92
C SER A 139 -4.35 -9.57 -1.81
N LEU A 140 -4.67 -8.35 -1.36
CA LEU A 140 -6.04 -7.82 -1.28
C LEU A 140 -6.35 -6.84 -2.43
N ALA A 141 -5.49 -6.76 -3.44
CA ALA A 141 -5.70 -5.83 -4.54
C ALA A 141 -6.92 -6.24 -5.39
N PRO A 142 -7.90 -5.34 -5.62
CA PRO A 142 -8.94 -5.58 -6.60
C PRO A 142 -8.33 -5.42 -8.00
N TYR A 143 -8.49 -6.40 -8.89
CA TYR A 143 -7.84 -6.40 -10.22
C TYR A 143 -8.84 -6.19 -11.37
N ASP A 144 -10.14 -6.21 -11.10
CA ASP A 144 -11.22 -6.07 -12.08
C ASP A 144 -11.72 -4.62 -12.23
N PHE A 145 -11.47 -3.75 -11.25
CA PHE A 145 -11.92 -2.37 -11.27
C PHE A 145 -11.56 -1.58 -12.54
N PRO A 146 -10.44 -1.81 -13.27
CA PRO A 146 -10.17 -1.10 -14.52
C PRO A 146 -11.16 -1.43 -15.64
N LEU A 147 -11.89 -2.56 -15.54
CA LEU A 147 -12.94 -2.98 -16.46
C LEU A 147 -14.31 -2.39 -16.08
N SER A 148 -14.45 -1.77 -14.90
CA SER A 148 -15.70 -1.14 -14.49
C SER A 148 -16.04 0.02 -15.42
N LYS A 149 -17.33 0.16 -15.79
CA LYS A 149 -17.84 1.31 -16.54
C LYS A 149 -17.61 2.63 -15.78
N ASP A 150 -17.52 2.56 -14.46
CA ASP A 150 -17.28 3.70 -13.56
C ASP A 150 -15.78 4.03 -13.42
N PHE A 151 -14.89 3.24 -14.03
CA PHE A 151 -13.48 3.54 -14.07
C PHE A 151 -13.20 4.68 -15.04
N SER A 152 -12.72 5.81 -14.52
CA SER A 152 -12.34 6.94 -15.36
C SER A 152 -11.00 6.65 -16.04
N HIS A 153 -11.02 6.45 -17.37
CA HIS A 153 -9.81 6.30 -18.18
C HIS A 153 -8.96 7.58 -18.20
N ALA A 154 -7.68 7.44 -18.54
CA ALA A 154 -6.70 8.53 -18.52
C ALA A 154 -7.14 9.79 -19.30
N ASN A 155 -7.80 9.63 -20.45
CA ASN A 155 -8.30 10.73 -21.27
C ASN A 155 -9.49 11.49 -20.68
N ARG A 156 -10.08 11.01 -19.58
CA ARG A 156 -11.18 11.66 -18.84
C ARG A 156 -10.71 12.27 -17.52
N ARG A 157 -9.40 12.48 -17.38
CA ARG A 157 -8.78 13.00 -16.17
C ARG A 157 -8.08 14.33 -16.44
N GLY A 158 -8.07 15.19 -15.44
CA GLY A 158 -7.50 16.52 -15.49
C GLY A 158 -6.13 16.61 -14.82
N VAL A 159 -5.55 17.81 -14.94
CA VAL A 159 -4.33 18.22 -14.23
C VAL A 159 -4.64 19.52 -13.51
N ILE A 160 -4.27 19.60 -12.24
CA ILE A 160 -4.37 20.82 -11.43
C ILE A 160 -2.94 21.23 -11.09
N SER A 161 -2.61 22.50 -11.33
CA SER A 161 -1.32 23.08 -10.97
C SER A 161 -1.52 24.43 -10.32
N GLY A 162 -0.58 24.80 -9.46
CA GLY A 162 -0.65 26.06 -8.74
C GLY A 162 0.63 26.34 -7.97
N ARG A 163 0.58 27.33 -7.08
CA ARG A 163 1.68 27.71 -6.20
C ARG A 163 1.14 28.00 -4.81
N VAL A 164 1.79 27.48 -3.77
CA VAL A 164 1.47 27.74 -2.37
C VAL A 164 2.54 28.64 -1.76
N LEU A 165 2.10 29.75 -1.19
CA LEU A 165 2.93 30.70 -0.45
C LEU A 165 2.39 30.83 0.97
N VAL A 166 3.28 30.92 1.96
CA VAL A 166 2.96 31.12 3.37
C VAL A 166 3.41 32.52 3.77
N PHE A 167 2.54 33.19 4.53
CA PHE A 167 2.85 34.45 5.19
C PHE A 167 2.88 34.22 6.69
N ASP A 168 4.05 34.42 7.32
CA ASP A 168 4.22 34.28 8.77
C ASP A 168 4.60 35.62 9.39
N LYS A 169 3.60 36.34 9.90
CA LYS A 169 3.80 37.67 10.50
C LYS A 169 4.82 37.73 11.64
N TYR A 170 5.14 36.60 12.28
CA TYR A 170 6.07 36.55 13.41
C TYR A 170 7.50 36.22 13.00
N ASN A 171 7.67 35.43 11.94
CA ASN A 171 8.99 34.98 11.49
C ASN A 171 9.48 35.76 10.26
N ASN A 172 8.63 35.95 9.25
CA ASN A 172 8.96 36.66 8.02
C ASN A 172 7.74 37.39 7.44
N LYS A 173 7.85 38.71 7.32
CA LYS A 173 6.78 39.58 6.79
C LYS A 173 6.68 39.56 5.26
N GLU A 174 7.41 38.68 4.58
CA GLU A 174 7.28 38.45 3.13
C GLU A 174 6.59 37.11 2.85
N LEU A 175 5.95 37.01 1.67
CA LEU A 175 5.40 35.75 1.19
C LEU A 175 6.53 34.77 0.87
N MET A 176 6.53 33.61 1.52
CA MET A 176 7.54 32.58 1.33
C MET A 176 6.97 31.37 0.59
N PRO A 177 7.73 30.75 -0.33
CA PRO A 177 7.39 29.43 -0.87
C PRO A 177 7.14 28.40 0.23
N ALA A 178 6.01 27.71 0.15
CA ALA A 178 5.78 26.53 0.97
C ALA A 178 6.60 25.36 0.42
N LYS A 179 7.88 25.23 0.78
CA LYS A 179 8.75 24.16 0.27
C LYS A 179 8.35 22.79 0.84
N SER A 180 8.27 21.77 -0.02
CA SER A 180 7.98 20.37 0.35
C SER A 180 6.64 20.13 1.06
N ALA A 181 5.73 21.10 1.01
CA ALA A 181 4.40 21.01 1.59
C ALA A 181 3.53 20.03 0.79
N TYR A 182 2.75 19.21 1.48
CA TYR A 182 1.78 18.35 0.83
C TYR A 182 0.56 19.16 0.42
N VAL A 183 0.24 19.14 -0.86
CA VAL A 183 -0.98 19.73 -1.40
C VAL A 183 -1.87 18.60 -1.89
N GLY A 184 -3.11 18.57 -1.41
CA GLY A 184 -4.03 17.47 -1.63
C GLY A 184 -5.44 17.91 -2.02
N LEU A 185 -6.06 17.13 -2.90
CA LEU A 185 -7.47 17.19 -3.27
C LEU A 185 -8.20 16.06 -2.55
N ALA A 186 -9.28 16.41 -1.87
CA ALA A 186 -10.18 15.45 -1.23
C ALA A 186 -11.64 15.88 -1.44
N ALA A 187 -12.57 14.97 -1.18
CA ALA A 187 -13.99 15.27 -1.22
C ALA A 187 -14.31 16.50 -0.31
N PRO A 188 -15.27 17.36 -0.69
CA PRO A 188 -15.66 18.49 0.15
C PRO A 188 -16.12 18.05 1.54
N GLY A 189 -15.65 18.74 2.56
CA GLY A 189 -15.96 18.44 3.95
C GLY A 189 -15.45 19.51 4.92
N ASN A 190 -15.60 19.28 6.22
CA ASN A 190 -15.09 20.17 7.26
C ASN A 190 -13.56 20.27 7.19
N LEU A 191 -12.99 21.34 7.76
CA LEU A 191 -11.53 21.48 7.89
C LEU A 191 -10.93 20.25 8.59
N GLY A 192 -9.86 19.69 8.03
CA GLY A 192 -9.20 18.48 8.54
C GLY A 192 -9.88 17.15 8.16
N SER A 193 -11.13 17.15 7.67
CA SER A 193 -11.87 15.93 7.36
C SER A 193 -11.15 14.99 6.40
N TRP A 194 -10.34 15.50 5.48
CA TRP A 194 -9.57 14.68 4.53
C TRP A 194 -8.57 13.70 5.19
N GLN A 195 -8.13 13.98 6.43
CA GLN A 195 -7.22 13.10 7.19
C GLN A 195 -7.97 11.95 7.87
N GLU A 196 -9.28 12.12 8.12
CA GLU A 196 -10.13 11.14 8.79
C GLU A 196 -11.10 10.43 7.84
N GLU A 197 -11.38 11.05 6.68
CA GLU A 197 -12.30 10.54 5.68
C GLU A 197 -11.77 9.25 5.07
N THR A 198 -12.63 8.25 5.02
CA THR A 198 -12.36 6.90 4.51
C THR A 198 -13.06 6.62 3.18
N LYS A 199 -13.81 7.59 2.66
CA LYS A 199 -14.61 7.49 1.44
C LYS A 199 -14.16 8.49 0.38
N GLY A 200 -14.32 8.07 -0.87
CA GLY A 200 -14.00 8.91 -2.03
C GLY A 200 -12.55 8.79 -2.47
N TYR A 201 -12.19 9.63 -3.45
CA TYR A 201 -10.85 9.65 -4.03
C TYR A 201 -10.03 10.81 -3.48
N GLN A 202 -8.75 10.55 -3.22
CA GLN A 202 -7.79 11.57 -2.82
C GLN A 202 -6.62 11.66 -3.78
N PHE A 203 -6.09 12.85 -4.00
CA PHE A 203 -4.93 13.08 -4.85
C PHE A 203 -3.99 14.03 -4.13
N TRP A 204 -2.70 13.77 -4.10
CA TRP A 204 -1.77 14.65 -3.42
C TRP A 204 -0.42 14.66 -4.13
N THR A 205 0.32 15.73 -3.91
CA THR A 205 1.71 15.91 -4.37
C THR A 205 2.46 16.77 -3.35
N GLN A 206 3.77 16.92 -3.53
CA GLN A 206 4.55 17.91 -2.80
C GLN A 206 4.85 19.11 -3.69
N THR A 207 4.88 20.29 -3.09
CA THR A 207 5.41 21.50 -3.73
C THR A 207 6.92 21.41 -3.91
N ASP A 208 7.42 22.04 -4.97
CA ASP A 208 8.86 22.22 -5.20
C ASP A 208 9.47 23.29 -4.28
N GLU A 209 10.76 23.61 -4.51
CA GLU A 209 11.48 24.62 -3.73
C GLU A 209 10.90 26.03 -3.85
N MET A 210 10.14 26.29 -4.92
CA MET A 210 9.50 27.57 -5.22
C MET A 210 8.01 27.58 -4.86
N GLY A 211 7.49 26.49 -4.28
CA GLY A 211 6.11 26.35 -3.85
C GLY A 211 5.16 25.92 -4.95
N TYR A 212 5.64 25.59 -6.15
CA TYR A 212 4.79 25.14 -7.25
C TYR A 212 4.43 23.67 -7.09
N PHE A 213 3.21 23.31 -7.49
CA PHE A 213 2.74 21.93 -7.48
C PHE A 213 1.99 21.58 -8.76
N THR A 214 2.00 20.28 -9.10
CA THR A 214 1.20 19.70 -10.16
C THR A 214 0.62 18.36 -9.69
N ILE A 215 -0.71 18.24 -9.70
CA ILE A 215 -1.45 17.00 -9.44
C ILE A 215 -2.01 16.52 -10.78
N ARG A 216 -1.56 15.35 -11.23
CA ARG A 216 -1.96 14.74 -12.52
C ARG A 216 -3.02 13.67 -12.32
N ASN A 217 -3.69 13.28 -13.40
CA ASN A 217 -4.63 12.17 -13.44
C ASN A 217 -5.81 12.33 -12.47
N VAL A 218 -6.23 13.57 -12.18
CA VAL A 218 -7.32 13.87 -11.26
C VAL A 218 -8.65 13.52 -11.91
N ARG A 219 -9.52 12.80 -11.20
CA ARG A 219 -10.88 12.50 -11.70
C ARG A 219 -11.71 13.77 -11.77
N ALA A 220 -12.60 13.88 -12.75
CA ALA A 220 -13.53 15.01 -12.79
C ALA A 220 -14.50 14.94 -11.60
N SER A 221 -14.45 15.94 -10.71
CA SER A 221 -15.36 16.10 -9.57
C SER A 221 -15.17 17.48 -8.93
N THR A 222 -15.89 17.73 -7.83
CA THR A 222 -15.69 18.89 -6.95
C THR A 222 -14.81 18.46 -5.77
N TYR A 223 -13.77 19.24 -5.46
CA TYR A 223 -12.80 18.94 -4.40
C TYR A 223 -12.53 20.15 -3.52
N ASN A 224 -12.15 19.90 -2.27
CA ASN A 224 -11.41 20.87 -1.46
C ASN A 224 -9.91 20.72 -1.73
N LEU A 225 -9.20 21.85 -1.88
CA LEU A 225 -7.74 21.90 -1.89
C LEU A 225 -7.24 22.08 -0.46
N ASN A 226 -6.35 21.20 -0.02
CA ASN A 226 -5.72 21.21 1.30
C ASN A 226 -4.22 21.38 1.14
N ALA A 227 -3.58 22.20 1.98
CA ALA A 227 -2.14 22.48 1.97
C ALA A 227 -1.64 22.78 3.38
#